data_AF-A0A497FMK7-F1
#
_entry.id   AF-A0A497FMK7-F1
#
_cell.length_a   1.000
_cell.length_b   1.000
_cell.length_c   1.000
_cell.angle_alpha   90.00
_cell.angle_beta   90.00
_cell.angle_gamma   90.00
#
_symmetry.space_group_name_H-M   'P 1'
#
loop_
_entity.id
_entity.type
_entity.pdbx_description
1 polymer ?
#
loop_
_entity_poly.entity_id
_entity_poly.type
_entity_poly.pdbx_seq_one_letter_code
_entity_poly.pdbx_strand_id
1 'polypeptide(L)'
;MPINPNNAMRVPKGLWLLIFLALNKYEPVEGYARLQFIFFIYDLIGFTYTVNAYGPYSQELERALLSLQEQGLVKVVKEGVKRKYILTEEGKKQAYELILKIKDKYIQVAGALIIRGEEIIRDLKKIKYSYRDKPLLYLFYKCQRKILERVSPYGGDELKPLMRIFMGELERDVEKAAKKL
;
A
#
# COMPACT_ATOMS: atom_id res chain seq x y z
N MET A 1 3.44 30.71 -4.39
CA MET A 1 4.14 30.55 -5.69
C MET A 1 3.55 29.34 -6.39
N PRO A 2 3.22 29.41 -7.69
CA PRO A 2 2.75 28.24 -8.44
C PRO A 2 3.86 27.18 -8.50
N ILE A 3 3.50 25.92 -8.24
CA ILE A 3 4.43 24.79 -8.28
C ILE A 3 4.77 24.53 -9.75
N ASN A 4 6.04 24.65 -10.14
CA ASN A 4 6.48 24.24 -11.47
C ASN A 4 6.52 22.70 -11.54
N PRO A 5 5.66 22.05 -12.35
CA PRO A 5 5.57 20.59 -12.41
C PRO A 5 6.87 19.92 -12.88
N ASN A 6 7.73 20.65 -13.61
CA ASN A 6 9.03 20.14 -14.08
C ASN A 6 10.07 19.98 -12.96
N ASN A 7 9.83 20.53 -11.76
CA ASN A 7 10.74 20.41 -10.61
C ASN A 7 10.28 19.37 -9.57
N ALA A 8 9.16 18.67 -9.81
CA ALA A 8 8.66 17.66 -8.90
C ALA A 8 9.56 16.40 -8.92
N MET A 9 9.94 15.91 -7.74
CA MET A 9 10.74 14.70 -7.61
C MET A 9 9.89 13.47 -7.93
N ARG A 10 10.49 12.50 -8.64
CA ARG A 10 9.90 11.16 -8.79
C ARG A 10 10.59 10.19 -7.83
N VAL A 11 9.79 9.45 -7.09
CA VAL A 11 10.27 8.39 -6.19
C VAL A 11 9.89 7.04 -6.80
N PRO A 12 10.85 6.14 -7.08
CA PRO A 12 10.56 4.80 -7.56
C PRO A 12 9.56 4.07 -6.65
N LYS A 13 8.58 3.39 -7.24
CA LYS A 13 7.47 2.73 -6.51
C LYS A 13 7.96 1.85 -5.36
N GLY A 14 9.02 1.07 -5.58
CA GLY A 14 9.56 0.16 -4.57
C GLY A 14 10.15 0.85 -3.33
N LEU A 15 10.64 2.09 -3.46
CA LEU A 15 11.16 2.84 -2.32
C LEU A 15 10.05 3.29 -1.36
N TRP A 16 8.80 3.38 -1.82
CA TRP A 16 7.68 3.64 -0.92
C TRP A 16 7.41 2.49 0.05
N LEU A 17 7.72 1.25 -0.32
CA LEU A 17 7.66 0.12 0.60
C LEU A 17 8.69 0.27 1.73
N LEU A 18 9.91 0.69 1.37
CA LEU A 18 10.98 0.96 2.32
C LEU A 18 10.59 2.09 3.30
N ILE A 19 10.06 3.20 2.77
CA ILE A 19 9.51 4.31 3.58
C ILE A 19 8.42 3.78 4.51
N PHE A 20 7.43 3.05 3.98
CA PHE A 20 6.29 2.54 4.74
C PHE A 20 6.71 1.65 5.91
N LEU A 21 7.69 0.77 5.70
CA LEU A 21 8.21 -0.08 6.76
C LEU A 21 8.95 0.72 7.86
N ALA A 22 9.53 1.88 7.54
CA ALA A 22 10.16 2.75 8.53
C ALA A 22 9.18 3.58 9.37
N LEU A 23 7.97 3.82 8.87
CA LEU A 23 6.97 4.59 9.61
C LEU A 23 6.54 3.88 10.90
N ASN A 24 6.03 4.66 11.86
CA ASN A 24 5.60 4.17 13.18
C ASN A 24 6.74 3.45 13.92
N LYS A 25 7.89 4.11 14.06
CA LYS A 25 9.07 3.59 14.80
C LYS A 25 9.56 2.23 14.27
N TYR A 26 9.58 2.05 12.95
CA TYR A 26 10.03 0.81 12.30
C TYR A 26 9.18 -0.42 12.69
N GLU A 27 7.92 -0.22 13.09
CA GLU A 27 7.00 -1.32 13.42
C GLU A 27 6.88 -2.31 12.24
N PRO A 28 6.94 -3.63 12.53
CA PRO A 28 6.84 -4.68 11.51
C PRO A 28 5.45 -4.67 10.87
N VAL A 29 5.36 -5.21 9.65
CA VAL A 29 4.06 -5.50 9.03
C VAL A 29 3.84 -7.00 9.01
N GLU A 30 2.75 -7.45 9.63
CA GLU A 30 2.36 -8.86 9.66
C GLU A 30 1.55 -9.24 8.41
N GLY A 31 2.09 -10.17 7.63
CA GLY A 31 1.42 -10.79 6.49
C GLY A 31 1.57 -10.01 5.18
N TYR A 32 1.79 -10.75 4.09
CA TYR A 32 1.95 -10.14 2.76
C TYR A 32 0.65 -9.56 2.21
N ALA A 33 -0.47 -10.26 2.44
CA ALA A 33 -1.80 -9.78 2.07
C ALA A 33 -2.11 -8.41 2.69
N ARG A 34 -1.62 -8.14 3.91
CA ARG A 34 -1.77 -6.84 4.56
C ARG A 34 -1.05 -5.74 3.79
N LEU A 35 0.18 -5.98 3.31
CA LEU A 35 0.89 -5.02 2.46
C LEU A 35 0.12 -4.76 1.17
N GLN A 36 -0.32 -5.82 0.48
CA GLN A 36 -1.11 -5.71 -0.75
C GLN A 36 -2.36 -4.87 -0.55
N PHE A 37 -3.14 -5.14 0.50
CA PHE A 37 -4.38 -4.42 0.79
C PHE A 37 -4.14 -2.98 1.21
N ILE A 38 -3.14 -2.69 2.05
CA ILE A 38 -2.87 -1.31 2.48
C ILE A 38 -2.43 -0.45 1.29
N PHE A 39 -1.55 -0.94 0.43
CA PHE A 39 -1.12 -0.20 -0.76
C PHE A 39 -2.20 -0.12 -1.84
N PHE A 40 -3.16 -1.05 -1.87
CA PHE A 40 -4.33 -0.92 -2.73
C PHE A 40 -5.30 0.15 -2.22
N ILE A 41 -5.53 0.20 -0.91
CA ILE A 41 -6.38 1.23 -0.29
C ILE A 41 -5.73 2.61 -0.44
N TYR A 42 -4.41 2.68 -0.24
CA TYR A 42 -3.59 3.88 -0.50
C TYR A 42 -3.07 3.92 -1.94
N ASP A 43 -3.98 4.16 -2.86
CA ASP A 43 -3.71 4.19 -4.30
C ASP A 43 -2.85 5.37 -4.77
N LEU A 44 -2.34 6.24 -3.91
CA LEU A 44 -1.55 7.38 -4.37
C LEU A 44 -0.21 6.95 -5.00
N ILE A 45 0.38 5.84 -4.54
CA ILE A 45 1.73 5.41 -4.93
C ILE A 45 1.84 4.96 -6.40
N GLY A 46 0.74 4.55 -7.02
CA GLY A 46 0.77 4.18 -8.44
C GLY A 46 0.92 2.69 -8.74
N PHE A 47 0.90 1.79 -7.75
CA PHE A 47 1.05 0.35 -8.02
C PHE A 47 -0.09 -0.17 -8.89
N THR A 48 0.23 -0.99 -9.90
CA THR A 48 -0.77 -1.63 -10.75
C THR A 48 -1.31 -2.90 -10.09
N TYR A 49 -2.61 -3.13 -10.18
CA TYR A 49 -3.30 -4.24 -9.52
C TYR A 49 -4.20 -5.00 -10.48
N THR A 50 -4.20 -6.33 -10.35
CA THR A 50 -5.24 -7.20 -10.89
C THR A 50 -6.21 -7.54 -9.77
N VAL A 51 -7.51 -7.44 -10.04
CA VAL A 51 -8.56 -7.74 -9.07
C VAL A 51 -9.18 -9.10 -9.39
N ASN A 52 -9.27 -9.97 -8.40
CA ASN A 52 -10.01 -11.23 -8.48
C ASN A 52 -10.89 -11.45 -7.24
N ALA A 53 -11.54 -12.61 -7.14
CA ALA A 53 -12.43 -12.94 -6.03
C ALA A 53 -11.74 -12.93 -4.64
N TYR A 54 -10.42 -13.14 -4.59
CA TYR A 54 -9.61 -13.11 -3.36
C TYR A 54 -9.00 -11.72 -3.08
N GLY A 55 -9.29 -10.74 -3.94
CA GLY A 55 -8.93 -9.34 -3.74
C GLY A 55 -7.90 -8.82 -4.73
N PRO A 56 -7.37 -7.62 -4.47
CA PRO A 56 -6.38 -6.99 -5.33
C PRO A 56 -4.99 -7.60 -5.13
N TYR A 57 -4.29 -7.85 -6.23
CA TYR A 57 -2.90 -8.33 -6.24
C TYR A 57 -2.03 -7.49 -7.17
N SER A 58 -0.91 -6.98 -6.66
CA SER A 58 0.09 -6.25 -7.45
C SER A 58 1.39 -7.06 -7.57
N GLN A 59 1.73 -7.43 -8.81
CA GLN A 59 3.05 -8.01 -9.14
C GLN A 59 4.16 -6.97 -9.01
N GLU A 60 3.88 -5.68 -9.22
CA GLU A 60 4.85 -4.61 -9.01
C GLU A 60 5.26 -4.51 -7.54
N LEU A 61 4.29 -4.59 -6.62
CA LEU A 61 4.54 -4.59 -5.18
C LEU A 61 5.35 -5.83 -4.76
N GLU A 62 5.06 -6.98 -5.35
CA GLU A 62 5.81 -8.23 -5.13
C GLU A 62 7.28 -8.07 -5.48
N ARG A 63 7.56 -7.63 -6.72
CA ARG A 63 8.93 -7.44 -7.21
C ARG A 63 9.68 -6.41 -6.38
N ALA A 64 9.02 -5.33 -5.98
CA ALA A 64 9.61 -4.33 -5.09
C ALA A 64 10.03 -4.92 -3.75
N LEU A 65 9.16 -5.71 -3.11
CA LEU A 65 9.45 -6.34 -1.83
C LEU A 65 10.54 -7.43 -1.94
N LEU A 66 10.55 -8.21 -3.01
CA LEU A 66 11.61 -9.18 -3.27
C LEU A 66 12.96 -8.49 -3.50
N SER A 67 12.99 -7.43 -4.31
CA SER A 67 14.22 -6.67 -4.56
C SER A 67 14.79 -6.04 -3.29
N LEU A 68 13.94 -5.52 -2.40
CA LEU A 68 14.40 -5.00 -1.11
C LEU A 68 14.94 -6.10 -0.17
N GLN A 69 14.45 -7.33 -0.28
CA GLN A 69 15.00 -8.48 0.45
C GLN A 69 16.34 -8.93 -0.12
N GLU A 70 16.45 -9.01 -1.45
CA GLU A 70 17.70 -9.34 -2.16
C GLU A 70 18.82 -8.33 -1.85
N GLN A 71 18.47 -7.05 -1.74
CA GLN A 71 19.39 -5.99 -1.33
C GLN A 71 19.73 -6.00 0.18
N GLY A 72 19.14 -6.91 0.96
CA GLY A 72 19.37 -6.98 2.40
C GLY A 72 18.78 -5.82 3.21
N LEU A 73 17.82 -5.08 2.64
CA LEU A 73 17.16 -3.93 3.30
C LEU A 73 15.92 -4.37 4.10
N VAL A 74 15.27 -5.45 3.67
CA VAL A 74 14.11 -6.04 4.33
C VAL A 74 14.43 -7.49 4.68
N LYS A 75 14.08 -7.91 5.89
CA LYS A 75 14.09 -9.32 6.30
C LYS A 75 12.69 -9.81 6.64
N VAL A 76 12.48 -11.11 6.45
CA VAL A 76 11.24 -11.78 6.81
C VAL A 76 11.49 -12.69 8.00
N VAL A 77 10.82 -12.41 9.11
CA VAL A 77 10.83 -13.28 10.29
C VAL A 77 9.58 -14.14 10.25
N LYS A 78 9.75 -15.46 10.33
CA LYS A 78 8.64 -16.43 10.38
C LYS A 78 8.34 -16.77 11.84
N GLU A 79 7.08 -16.62 12.24
CA GLU A 79 6.57 -16.99 13.56
C GLU A 79 5.35 -17.91 13.34
N GLY A 80 5.59 -19.22 13.34
CA GLY A 80 4.58 -20.21 12.93
C GLY A 80 4.10 -19.95 11.50
N VAL A 81 2.79 -19.73 11.33
CA VAL A 81 2.18 -19.40 10.03
C VAL A 81 2.31 -17.92 9.65
N LYS A 82 2.75 -17.05 10.58
CA LYS A 82 2.86 -15.62 10.34
C LYS A 82 4.22 -15.26 9.74
N ARG A 83 4.21 -14.30 8.81
CA ARG A 83 5.41 -13.65 8.26
C ARG A 83 5.42 -12.18 8.69
N LYS A 84 6.50 -11.74 9.31
CA LYS A 84 6.73 -10.34 9.67
C LYS A 84 7.79 -9.74 8.75
N TYR A 85 7.44 -8.64 8.08
CA TYR A 85 8.35 -7.88 7.23
C TYR A 85 8.97 -6.74 8.05
N ILE A 86 10.29 -6.75 8.15
CA ILE A 86 11.06 -5.89 9.07
C ILE A 86 12.24 -5.28 8.31
N LEU A 87 12.56 -4.02 8.58
CA LEU A 87 13.79 -3.42 8.06
C LEU A 87 15.02 -3.98 8.79
N THR A 88 16.08 -4.25 8.03
CA THR A 88 17.43 -4.46 8.59
C THR A 88 17.98 -3.11 9.07
N GLU A 89 19.10 -3.10 9.80
CA GLU A 89 19.72 -1.83 10.21
C GLU A 89 20.09 -0.95 9.01
N GLU A 90 20.60 -1.57 7.94
CA GLU A 90 20.87 -0.87 6.67
C GLU A 90 19.57 -0.36 6.03
N GLY A 91 18.51 -1.18 6.03
CA GLY A 91 17.19 -0.75 5.57
C GLY A 91 16.62 0.44 6.35
N LYS A 92 16.81 0.47 7.68
CA LYS A 92 16.38 1.60 8.53
C LYS A 92 17.13 2.87 8.17
N LYS A 93 18.45 2.79 8.00
CA LYS A 93 19.31 3.92 7.62
C LYS A 93 18.88 4.50 6.28
N GLN A 94 18.78 3.67 5.25
CA GLN A 94 18.37 4.12 3.91
C GLN A 94 16.96 4.69 3.89
N ALA A 95 16.02 4.06 4.61
CA ALA A 95 14.65 4.57 4.72
C ALA A 95 14.62 5.95 5.38
N TYR A 96 15.41 6.16 6.44
CA TYR A 96 15.49 7.44 7.14
C TYR A 96 16.06 8.54 6.25
N GLU A 97 17.17 8.29 5.57
CA GLU A 97 17.78 9.22 4.61
C GLU A 97 16.80 9.59 3.49
N LEU A 98 16.07 8.60 2.97
CA LEU A 98 15.05 8.82 1.96
C LEU A 98 13.88 9.66 2.46
N ILE A 99 13.39 9.40 3.68
CA ILE A 99 12.33 10.19 4.32
C ILE A 99 12.75 11.66 4.43
N LEU A 100 13.96 11.93 4.92
CA LEU A 100 14.50 13.29 5.00
C LEU A 100 14.59 13.95 3.63
N LYS A 101 15.05 13.20 2.62
CA LYS A 101 15.19 13.71 1.25
C LYS A 101 13.86 14.12 0.62
N ILE A 102 12.77 13.42 0.92
CA ILE A 102 11.46 13.67 0.29
C ILE A 102 10.56 14.60 1.08
N LYS A 103 10.74 14.72 2.41
CA LYS A 103 9.81 15.41 3.32
C LYS A 103 9.44 16.82 2.83
N ASP A 104 10.44 17.59 2.44
CA ASP A 104 10.27 18.99 2.03
C ASP A 104 10.17 19.19 0.51
N LYS A 105 10.01 18.11 -0.25
CA LYS A 105 9.90 18.16 -1.72
C LYS A 105 8.48 17.94 -2.20
N TYR A 106 8.16 18.51 -3.35
CA TYR A 106 6.99 18.14 -4.11
C TYR A 106 7.27 16.87 -4.88
N ILE A 107 6.38 15.89 -4.74
CA ILE A 107 6.54 14.55 -5.30
C ILE A 107 5.46 14.33 -6.35
N GLN A 108 5.88 13.89 -7.53
CA GLN A 108 4.96 13.44 -8.58
C GLN A 108 4.56 11.99 -8.31
N VAL A 109 3.26 11.76 -8.17
CA VAL A 109 2.64 10.47 -7.87
C VAL A 109 1.48 10.19 -8.82
N ALA A 110 1.12 8.91 -8.99
CA ALA A 110 0.04 8.46 -9.88
C ALA A 110 0.04 9.14 -11.28
N GLY A 111 1.22 9.32 -11.88
CA GLY A 111 1.40 9.88 -13.23
C GLY A 111 1.30 11.40 -13.35
N ALA A 112 0.48 12.09 -12.56
CA ALA A 112 0.25 13.54 -12.72
C ALA A 112 0.01 14.33 -11.43
N LEU A 113 -0.26 13.68 -10.30
CA LEU A 113 -0.53 14.37 -9.04
C LEU A 113 0.77 14.87 -8.41
N ILE A 114 0.79 16.11 -7.95
CA ILE A 114 1.93 16.71 -7.26
C ILE A 114 1.53 17.02 -5.83
N ILE A 115 2.15 16.32 -4.88
CA ILE A 115 1.81 16.41 -3.45
C ILE A 115 3.09 16.61 -2.65
N ARG A 116 3.02 17.37 -1.56
CA ARG A 116 4.18 17.55 -0.68
C ARG A 116 4.55 16.23 -0.02
N GLY A 117 5.83 15.87 -0.02
CA GLY A 117 6.30 14.59 0.50
C GLY A 117 5.92 14.35 1.95
N GLU A 118 5.93 15.40 2.79
CA GLU A 118 5.44 15.32 4.18
C GLU A 118 3.96 14.90 4.26
N GLU A 119 3.10 15.33 3.34
CA GLU A 119 1.69 14.94 3.32
C GLU A 119 1.55 13.45 2.99
N ILE A 120 2.29 12.97 1.98
CA ILE A 120 2.34 11.54 1.63
C ILE A 120 2.83 10.70 2.82
N ILE A 121 3.91 11.13 3.48
CA ILE A 121 4.46 10.46 4.67
C ILE A 121 3.42 10.44 5.80
N ARG A 122 2.73 11.55 6.03
CA ARG A 122 1.70 11.68 7.07
C ARG A 122 0.53 10.75 6.82
N ASP A 123 0.07 10.64 5.58
CA ASP A 123 -1.03 9.76 5.20
C ASP A 123 -0.65 8.29 5.27
N LEU A 124 0.55 7.93 4.78
CA LEU A 124 1.10 6.59 4.94
C LEU A 124 1.25 6.21 6.43
N LYS A 125 1.65 7.15 7.27
CA LYS A 125 1.78 6.92 8.72
C LYS A 125 0.42 6.63 9.34
N LYS A 126 -0.58 7.46 9.03
CA LYS A 126 -1.97 7.29 9.47
C LYS A 126 -2.54 5.96 9.00
N ILE A 127 -2.39 5.61 7.72
CA ILE A 127 -2.98 4.39 7.17
C ILE A 127 -2.33 3.13 7.75
N LYS A 128 -0.99 3.13 7.91
CA LYS A 128 -0.26 2.05 8.58
C LYS A 128 -0.79 1.86 10.00
N TYR A 129 -0.93 2.95 10.75
CA TYR A 129 -1.40 2.91 12.13
C TYR A 129 -2.85 2.40 12.23
N SER A 130 -3.76 2.99 11.45
CA SER A 130 -5.19 2.64 11.45
C SER A 130 -5.47 1.19 11.10
N TYR A 131 -4.61 0.57 10.28
CA TYR A 131 -4.80 -0.78 9.78
C TYR A 131 -3.88 -1.82 10.38
N ARG A 132 -2.95 -1.49 11.28
CA ARG A 132 -1.98 -2.47 11.81
C ARG A 132 -2.67 -3.62 12.58
N ASP A 133 -3.63 -3.29 13.43
CA ASP A 133 -4.30 -4.24 14.33
C ASP A 133 -5.62 -4.78 13.75
N LYS A 134 -6.02 -4.29 12.58
CA LYS A 134 -7.27 -4.72 11.96
C LYS A 134 -7.15 -6.14 11.40
N PRO A 135 -8.18 -6.99 11.53
CA PRO A 135 -8.21 -8.29 10.88
C PRO A 135 -8.02 -8.18 9.36
N LEU A 136 -7.42 -9.18 8.73
CA LEU A 136 -7.27 -9.20 7.27
C LEU A 136 -8.62 -9.11 6.55
N LEU A 137 -9.68 -9.71 7.11
CA LEU A 137 -11.03 -9.64 6.55
C LEU A 137 -11.57 -8.21 6.49
N TYR A 138 -11.25 -7.38 7.48
CA TYR A 138 -11.61 -5.97 7.48
C TYR A 138 -10.91 -5.19 6.35
N LEU A 139 -9.62 -5.47 6.11
CA LEU A 139 -8.89 -4.86 5.00
C LEU A 139 -9.40 -5.34 3.64
N PHE A 140 -9.73 -6.62 3.54
CA PHE A 140 -10.36 -7.20 2.36
C PHE A 140 -11.70 -6.50 2.04
N TYR A 141 -12.58 -6.34 3.04
CA TYR A 141 -13.81 -5.55 2.92
C TYR A 141 -13.55 -4.14 2.37
N LYS A 142 -12.56 -3.43 2.92
CA LYS A 142 -12.19 -2.09 2.45
C LYS A 142 -11.72 -2.08 0.99
N CYS A 143 -11.02 -3.13 0.55
CA CYS A 143 -10.64 -3.28 -0.85
C CYS A 143 -11.86 -3.52 -1.74
N GLN A 144 -12.77 -4.42 -1.34
CA GLN A 144 -14.00 -4.73 -2.08
C GLN A 144 -14.85 -3.48 -2.31
N ARG A 145 -15.00 -2.66 -1.26
CA ARG A 145 -15.67 -1.37 -1.36
C ARG A 145 -15.05 -0.46 -2.40
N LYS A 146 -13.73 -0.27 -2.33
CA LYS A 146 -13.00 0.58 -3.29
C LYS A 146 -13.16 0.09 -4.74
N ILE A 147 -13.18 -1.24 -4.94
CA ILE A 147 -13.42 -1.89 -6.24
C ILE A 147 -14.84 -1.57 -6.74
N LEU A 148 -15.86 -1.75 -5.91
CA LEU A 148 -17.27 -1.55 -6.28
C LEU A 148 -17.62 -0.07 -6.51
N GLU A 149 -16.99 0.83 -5.76
CA GLU A 149 -17.15 2.28 -5.88
C GLU A 149 -16.46 2.84 -7.16
N ARG A 150 -15.76 2.01 -7.97
CA ARG A 150 -14.96 2.41 -9.15
C ARG A 150 -13.90 3.48 -8.86
N VAL A 151 -13.47 3.64 -7.59
CA VAL A 151 -12.46 4.65 -7.18
C VAL A 151 -11.04 4.11 -7.36
N SER A 152 -10.79 3.37 -8.44
CA SER A 152 -9.44 2.94 -8.80
C SER A 152 -8.99 3.76 -10.01
N PRO A 153 -7.97 4.61 -9.88
CA PRO A 153 -7.36 5.30 -11.04
C PRO A 153 -6.63 4.34 -11.98
N TYR A 154 -6.57 3.06 -11.64
CA TYR A 154 -5.96 2.01 -12.43
C TYR A 154 -7.02 1.33 -13.27
N GLY A 155 -6.93 1.55 -14.59
CA GLY A 155 -7.80 0.99 -15.62
C GLY A 155 -7.80 -0.54 -15.62
N GLY A 156 -8.54 -1.12 -14.69
CA GLY A 156 -9.07 -2.47 -14.84
C GLY A 156 -10.32 -2.40 -15.72
N ASP A 157 -10.48 -3.41 -16.57
CA ASP A 157 -11.70 -3.61 -17.35
C ASP A 157 -12.93 -3.36 -16.48
N GLU A 158 -13.95 -2.67 -17.02
CA GLU A 158 -15.21 -2.52 -16.31
C GLU A 158 -15.68 -3.91 -15.83
N LEU A 159 -15.94 -4.04 -14.53
CA LEU A 159 -16.49 -5.27 -13.98
C LEU A 159 -17.74 -5.66 -14.78
N LYS A 160 -17.71 -6.85 -15.38
CA LYS A 160 -18.88 -7.40 -16.08
C LYS A 160 -20.10 -7.35 -15.15
N PRO A 161 -21.33 -7.11 -15.67
CA PRO A 161 -22.51 -6.92 -14.84
C PRO A 161 -22.73 -8.02 -13.78
N LEU A 162 -22.58 -9.29 -14.15
CA LEU A 162 -22.71 -10.42 -13.22
C LEU A 162 -21.59 -10.47 -12.18
N MET A 163 -20.36 -10.09 -12.54
CA MET A 163 -19.26 -9.98 -11.59
C MET A 163 -19.54 -8.89 -10.56
N ARG A 164 -20.15 -7.76 -10.98
CA ARG A 164 -20.53 -6.68 -10.06
C ARG A 164 -21.60 -7.14 -9.05
N ILE A 165 -22.60 -7.90 -9.52
CA ILE A 165 -23.64 -8.47 -8.64
C ILE A 165 -23.01 -9.45 -7.65
N PHE A 166 -22.21 -10.41 -8.15
CA PHE A 166 -21.49 -11.39 -7.31
C PHE A 166 -20.64 -10.71 -6.23
N MET A 167 -19.84 -9.71 -6.61
CA MET A 167 -18.99 -8.98 -5.67
C MET A 167 -19.80 -8.18 -4.65
N GLY A 168 -20.94 -7.58 -5.05
CA GLY A 168 -21.82 -6.85 -4.14
C GLY A 168 -22.58 -7.77 -3.16
N GLU A 169 -22.93 -8.99 -3.57
CA GLU A 169 -23.47 -10.01 -2.66
C GLU A 169 -22.42 -10.44 -1.63
N LEU A 170 -21.22 -10.78 -2.11
CA LEU A 170 -20.10 -11.16 -1.25
C LEU A 170 -19.72 -10.04 -0.27
N GLU A 171 -19.69 -8.79 -0.73
CA GLU A 171 -19.36 -7.62 0.10
C GLU A 171 -20.29 -7.51 1.31
N ARG A 172 -21.61 -7.71 1.14
CA ARG A 172 -22.58 -7.60 2.23
C ARG A 172 -22.33 -8.64 3.32
N ASP A 173 -21.97 -9.87 2.94
CA ASP A 173 -21.71 -10.93 3.92
C ASP A 173 -20.34 -10.76 4.58
N VAL A 174 -19.34 -10.32 3.81
CA VAL A 174 -18.02 -9.95 4.33
C VAL A 174 -18.13 -8.76 5.30
N GLU A 175 -18.96 -7.76 5.01
CA GLU A 175 -19.21 -6.61 5.90
C GLU A 175 -19.80 -7.05 7.24
N LYS A 176 -20.82 -7.91 7.21
CA LYS A 176 -21.43 -8.47 8.43
C LYS A 176 -20.40 -9.23 9.27
N ALA A 177 -19.53 -10.01 8.62
CA ALA A 177 -18.47 -10.73 9.31
C ALA A 177 -17.39 -9.78 9.87
N ALA A 178 -17.00 -8.76 9.10
CA ALA A 178 -15.98 -7.78 9.50
C ALA A 178 -16.44 -6.86 10.64
N LYS A 179 -17.73 -6.52 10.73
CA LYS A 179 -18.30 -5.71 11.84
C LYS A 179 -18.37 -6.45 13.18
N LYS A 180 -18.22 -7.78 13.16
CA LYS A 180 -18.23 -8.63 14.37
C LYS A 180 -16.83 -8.89 14.95
N LEU A 181 -15.78 -8.38 14.30
CA LEU A 181 -14.37 -8.52 14.69
C LEU A 181 -13.81 -7.18 15.19
#